data_AF-D7V0H1-F1
#
_entry.id   AF-D7V0H1-F1
#
_cell.length_a   1.000
_cell.length_b   1.000
_cell.length_c   1.000
_cell.angle_alpha   90.00
_cell.angle_beta   90.00
_cell.angle_gamma   90.00
#
_symmetry.space_group_name_H-M   'P 1'
#
loop_
_entity.id
_entity.type
_entity.pdbx_description
1 polymer ?
#
loop_
_entity_poly.entity_id
_entity_poly.type
_entity_poly.pdbx_seq_one_letter_code
_entity_poly.pdbx_strand_id
1 'polypeptide(L)'
;MADGIVSNLGIAQGHATSLQNALTALSGNWTPDTDKKTTLQGNTKLQTVSTQELAVLASLRSVLEQDIANIHSVATDFEALDQQLQQNFTLPSLP
;
A
#
# COMPACT_ATOMS: atom_id res chain seq x y z
N MET A 1 25.61 -21.26 -8.94
CA MET A 1 25.38 -19.85 -9.29
C MET A 1 24.06 -19.51 -8.63
N ALA A 2 24.08 -18.73 -7.54
CA ALA A 2 22.86 -18.37 -6.85
C ALA A 2 22.04 -17.55 -7.83
N ASP A 3 20.84 -18.04 -8.16
CA ASP A 3 19.85 -17.30 -8.93
C ASP A 3 19.51 -16.07 -8.09
N GLY A 4 20.20 -14.97 -8.38
CA GLY A 4 20.14 -13.77 -7.56
C GLY A 4 18.69 -13.32 -7.51
N ILE A 5 18.18 -13.03 -6.31
CA ILE A 5 16.94 -12.29 -6.17
C ILE A 5 17.23 -10.89 -6.75
N VAL A 6 17.08 -10.74 -8.06
CA VAL A 6 17.17 -9.45 -8.72
C VAL A 6 15.87 -8.74 -8.36
N SER A 7 15.94 -7.83 -7.38
CA SER A 7 14.81 -6.97 -7.05
C SER A 7 14.43 -6.18 -8.29
N ASN A 8 13.28 -6.49 -8.89
CA ASN A 8 12.73 -5.66 -9.96
C ASN A 8 11.99 -4.48 -9.32
N LEU A 9 12.77 -3.48 -8.91
CA LEU A 9 12.27 -2.26 -8.27
C LEU A 9 11.09 -1.66 -9.05
N GLY A 10 11.18 -1.63 -10.38
CA GLY A 10 10.12 -1.09 -11.23
C GLY A 10 8.80 -1.86 -11.13
N ILE A 11 8.84 -3.19 -11.00
CA ILE A 11 7.63 -4.01 -10.79
C ILE A 11 7.06 -3.77 -9.39
N ALA A 12 7.90 -3.75 -8.35
CA ALA A 12 7.47 -3.53 -6.97
C ALA A 12 6.82 -2.14 -6.79
N GLN A 13 7.46 -1.09 -7.32
CA GLN A 13 6.92 0.27 -7.34
C GLN A 13 5.64 0.38 -8.19
N GLY A 14 5.57 -0.35 -9.31
CA GLY A 14 4.38 -0.41 -10.15
C GLY A 14 3.17 -1.01 -9.45
N HIS A 15 3.37 -2.10 -8.70
CA HIS A 15 2.32 -2.70 -7.87
C HIS A 15 1.90 -1.78 -6.73
N ALA A 16 2.85 -1.18 -6.02
CA ALA A 16 2.60 -0.24 -4.95
C ALA A 16 1.81 0.99 -5.43
N THR A 17 2.16 1.54 -6.59
CA THR A 17 1.43 2.65 -7.22
C THR A 17 0.01 2.24 -7.63
N SER A 18 -0.15 1.02 -8.16
CA SER A 18 -1.48 0.50 -8.53
C SER A 18 -2.38 0.33 -7.30
N LEU A 19 -1.82 -0.16 -6.18
CA LEU A 19 -2.52 -0.27 -4.90
C LEU A 19 -2.90 1.10 -4.35
N GLN A 20 -1.99 2.08 -4.42
CA GLN A 20 -2.27 3.46 -4.00
C GLN A 20 -3.44 4.06 -4.79
N ASN A 21 -3.45 3.88 -6.11
CA ASN A 21 -4.51 4.39 -6.98
C ASN A 21 -5.87 3.72 -6.70
N ALA A 22 -5.88 2.40 -6.52
CA ALA A 22 -7.08 1.66 -6.14
C ALA A 22 -7.61 2.12 -4.78
N LEU A 23 -6.71 2.43 -3.85
CA LEU A 23 -7.07 2.92 -2.52
C LEU A 23 -7.65 4.34 -2.55
N THR A 24 -7.08 5.22 -3.36
CA THR A 24 -7.64 6.56 -3.60
C THR A 24 -9.05 6.46 -4.20
N ALA A 25 -9.27 5.55 -5.16
CA ALA A 25 -10.60 5.32 -5.73
C ALA A 25 -11.60 4.79 -4.69
N LEU A 26 -11.17 3.89 -3.80
CA LEU A 26 -11.98 3.36 -2.70
C LEU A 26 -12.33 4.44 -1.65
N SER A 27 -11.44 5.41 -1.46
CA SER A 27 -11.63 6.52 -0.52
C SER A 27 -12.53 7.66 -1.04
N GLY A 28 -13.08 7.52 -2.25
CA GLY A 28 -13.95 8.53 -2.84
C GLY A 28 -15.20 8.75 -1.99
N ASN A 29 -15.20 9.84 -1.20
CA ASN A 29 -16.26 10.40 -0.35
C ASN A 29 -17.55 9.57 -0.29
N TRP A 30 -17.48 8.39 0.31
CA TRP A 30 -18.66 7.59 0.56
C TRP A 30 -19.34 8.17 1.79
N THR A 31 -20.28 9.09 1.56
CA THR A 31 -21.11 9.64 2.61
C THR A 31 -22.45 8.92 2.52
N PRO A 32 -22.66 7.83 3.27
CA PRO A 32 -23.92 7.11 3.24
C PRO A 32 -25.06 8.08 3.59
N ASP A 33 -26.03 8.18 2.70
CA ASP A 33 -27.22 8.98 2.93
C ASP A 33 -28.04 8.32 4.04
N THR A 34 -28.14 9.01 5.17
CA THR A 34 -28.84 8.50 6.35
C THR A 34 -30.03 9.38 6.60
N ASP A 35 -31.24 8.81 6.53
CA ASP A 35 -32.45 9.51 6.95
C ASP A 35 -32.36 9.77 8.46
N LYS A 36 -32.16 11.04 8.81
CA LYS A 36 -32.12 11.54 10.19
C LYS A 36 -33.47 12.03 10.69
N LYS A 37 -34.51 12.06 9.83
CA LYS A 37 -35.82 12.64 10.17
C LYS A 37 -36.73 11.67 10.89
N THR A 38 -36.52 10.35 10.75
CA THR A 38 -37.34 9.34 11.41
C THR A 38 -36.51 8.46 12.36
N THR A 39 -37.07 8.13 13.52
CA THR A 39 -36.44 7.34 14.59
C THR A 39 -36.74 5.84 14.48
N LEU A 40 -37.11 5.38 13.30
CA LEU A 40 -37.37 3.96 13.05
C LEU A 40 -36.08 3.16 13.31
N GLN A 41 -36.20 2.01 13.97
CA GLN A 41 -35.06 1.14 14.31
C GLN A 41 -34.15 0.84 13.11
N GLY A 42 -34.73 0.71 11.90
CA GLY A 42 -33.99 0.50 10.67
C GLY A 42 -32.99 1.62 10.35
N ASN A 43 -33.33 2.87 10.65
CA ASN A 43 -32.46 4.02 10.38
C ASN A 43 -31.28 4.09 11.35
N THR A 44 -31.54 3.83 12.64
CA THR A 44 -30.47 3.72 13.64
C THR A 44 -29.50 2.58 13.30
N LYS A 45 -30.04 1.46 12.80
CA LYS A 45 -29.23 0.33 12.36
C LYS A 45 -28.40 0.68 11.12
N LEU A 46 -28.98 1.35 10.13
CA LEU A 46 -28.26 1.86 8.95
C LEU A 46 -27.12 2.80 9.31
N GLN A 47 -27.34 3.74 10.25
CA GLN A 47 -26.29 4.65 10.74
C GLN A 47 -25.13 3.89 11.41
N THR A 48 -25.47 2.87 12.21
CA THR A 48 -24.46 2.06 12.92
C THR A 48 -23.63 1.23 11.94
N VAL A 49 -24.29 0.56 10.99
CA VAL A 49 -23.62 -0.25 9.96
C VAL A 49 -22.76 0.64 9.07
N SER A 50 -23.28 1.79 8.62
CA SER A 50 -22.51 2.77 7.84
C SER A 50 -21.24 3.23 8.55
N THR A 51 -21.34 3.49 9.86
CA THR A 51 -20.18 3.90 10.67
C THR A 51 -19.15 2.78 10.77
N GLN A 52 -19.60 1.53 10.94
CA GLN A 52 -18.72 0.36 10.99
C GLN A 52 -18.03 0.10 9.64
N GLU A 53 -18.75 0.22 8.52
CA GLU A 53 -18.20 0.10 7.18
C GLU A 53 -17.10 1.15 6.93
N LEU A 54 -17.35 2.41 7.29
CA LEU A 54 -16.34 3.47 7.20
C LEU A 54 -15.10 3.18 8.05
N ALA A 55 -15.27 2.63 9.26
CA ALA A 55 -14.16 2.24 10.12
C ALA A 55 -13.33 1.08 9.53
N VAL A 56 -13.98 0.08 8.95
CA VAL A 56 -13.31 -1.03 8.27
C VAL A 56 -12.53 -0.54 7.04
N LEU A 57 -13.14 0.34 6.23
CA LEU A 57 -12.47 0.94 5.08
C LEU A 57 -11.25 1.76 5.51
N ALA A 58 -11.35 2.54 6.59
CA ALA A 58 -10.22 3.28 7.15
C ALA A 58 -9.10 2.35 7.64
N SER A 59 -9.43 1.24 8.29
CA SER A 59 -8.44 0.26 8.74
C SER A 59 -7.76 -0.45 7.56
N LEU A 60 -8.53 -0.90 6.57
CA LEU A 60 -8.00 -1.52 5.35
C LEU A 60 -7.06 -0.56 4.62
N ARG A 61 -7.43 0.72 4.55
CA ARG A 61 -6.59 1.77 3.99
C ARG A 61 -5.26 1.87 4.71
N SER A 62 -5.28 1.98 6.03
CA SER A 62 -4.06 2.12 6.82
C SER A 62 -3.10 0.94 6.64
N VAL A 63 -3.63 -0.28 6.56
CA VAL A 63 -2.80 -1.48 6.32
C VAL A 63 -2.20 -1.45 4.91
N LEU A 64 -2.99 -1.11 3.89
CA LEU A 64 -2.49 -1.04 2.52
C LEU A 64 -1.45 0.07 2.33
N GLU A 65 -1.62 1.24 2.96
CA GLU A 65 -0.61 2.30 2.96
C GLU A 65 0.70 1.83 3.61
N GLN A 66 0.61 1.08 4.71
CA GLN A 66 1.78 0.50 5.37
C GLN A 66 2.48 -0.54 4.49
N ASP A 67 1.73 -1.42 3.83
CA ASP A 67 2.30 -2.43 2.93
C ASP A 67 2.98 -1.80 1.71
N ILE A 68 2.39 -0.74 1.15
CA ILE A 68 3.00 0.07 0.09
C ILE A 68 4.34 0.65 0.56
N ALA A 69 4.37 1.25 1.75
CA ALA A 69 5.60 1.81 2.32
C ALA A 69 6.66 0.73 2.57
N ASN A 70 6.26 -0.45 3.05
CA ASN A 70 7.15 -1.58 3.26
C ASN A 70 7.75 -2.07 1.93
N ILE A 71 6.94 -2.20 0.88
CA ILE A 71 7.41 -2.59 -0.46
C ILE A 71 8.44 -1.58 -0.97
N HIS A 72 8.18 -0.28 -0.83
CA HIS A 72 9.13 0.77 -1.23
C HIS A 72 10.44 0.69 -0.45
N SER A 73 10.37 0.49 0.87
CA SER A 73 11.55 0.38 1.73
C SER A 73 12.40 -0.82 1.34
N VAL A 74 11.80 -2.01 1.26
CA VAL A 74 12.51 -3.24 0.92
C VAL A 74 13.14 -3.12 -0.46
N ALA A 75 12.43 -2.57 -1.44
CA ALA A 75 12.97 -2.43 -2.78
C ALA A 75 14.15 -1.44 -2.84
N THR A 76 14.13 -0.39 -2.02
CA THR A 76 15.26 0.55 -1.86
C THR A 76 16.46 -0.14 -1.19
N ASP A 77 16.23 -0.95 -0.16
CA ASP A 77 17.29 -1.69 0.53
C ASP A 77 17.98 -2.68 -0.41
N PHE A 78 17.21 -3.36 -1.26
CA PHE A 78 17.76 -4.24 -2.30
C PHE A 78 18.60 -3.47 -3.33
N GLU A 79 18.18 -2.30 -3.79
CA GLU A 79 19.00 -1.48 -4.69
C GLU A 79 20.30 -1.00 -4.03
N ALA A 80 20.23 -0.55 -2.78
CA ALA A 80 21.42 -0.14 -2.05
C ALA A 80 22.42 -1.28 -1.90
N LEU A 81 21.93 -2.49 -1.62
CA LEU A 81 22.75 -3.70 -1.54
C LEU A 81 23.38 -4.05 -2.90
N ASP A 82 22.62 -3.97 -3.99
CA ASP A 82 23.14 -4.24 -5.34
C ASP A 82 24.23 -3.23 -5.74
N GLN A 83 24.04 -1.94 -5.44
CA GLN A 83 25.05 -0.91 -5.66
C GLN A 83 26.33 -1.13 -4.84
N GLN A 84 26.20 -1.56 -3.58
CA GLN A 84 27.35 -1.88 -2.73
C GLN A 84 28.12 -3.10 -3.25
N LEU A 85 27.41 -4.13 -3.71
CA LEU A 85 28.04 -5.30 -4.32
C LEU A 85 28.76 -4.93 -5.62
N GLN A 86 28.15 -4.13 -6.49
CA GLN A 86 28.79 -3.66 -7.71
C GLN A 86 30.07 -2.89 -7.41
N GLN A 87 30.05 -1.94 -6.47
CA GLN A 87 31.23 -1.17 -6.07
C GLN A 87 32.36 -2.05 -5.49
N ASN A 88 32.01 -3.06 -4.68
CA ASN A 88 32.99 -3.96 -4.07
C ASN A 88 33.55 -5.01 -5.06
N PHE A 89 32.78 -5.39 -6.09
CA PHE A 89 33.23 -6.31 -7.14
C PHE A 89 33.92 -5.60 -8.32
N THR A 90 33.77 -4.28 -8.47
CA THR A 90 34.64 -3.44 -9.30
C THR A 90 35.93 -3.07 -8.56
N LEU A 91 36.72 -4.07 -8.15
CA LEU A 91 38.14 -3.83 -7.85
C LEU A 91 38.89 -3.67 -9.19
N PRO A 92 39.85 -2.73 -9.28
CA PRO A 92 40.56 -2.46 -10.52
C PRO A 92 41.31 -3.72 -10.96
N SER A 93 41.25 -4.02 -12.26
CA SER A 93 42.20 -4.92 -12.91
C SER A 93 43.61 -4.50 -12.49
N LEU A 94 44.27 -5.35 -11.69
CA LEU A 94 45.69 -5.20 -11.41
C LEU A 94 46.46 -5.27 -12.75
N PRO A 95 47.49 -4.43 -12.93
CA PRO A 95 48.26 -4.34 -14.18
C PRO A 95 48.96 -5.64 -14.56
#